data_AF-A0A0R1LQA3-F1
#
_entry.id   AF-A0A0R1LQA3-F1
#
_cell.length_a   1.000
_cell.length_b   1.000
_cell.length_c   1.000
_cell.angle_alpha   90.00
_cell.angle_beta   90.00
_cell.angle_gamma   90.00
#
_symmetry.space_group_name_H-M   'P 1'
#
loop_
_entity.id
_entity.type
_entity.pdbx_description
1 polymer ?
#
loop_
_entity_poly.entity_id
_entity_poly.type
_entity_poly.pdbx_seq_one_letter_code
_entity_poly.pdbx_strand_id
1 'polypeptide(L)'
;MNSLPGEIIDQVWYIIDNNLQGMFQLNEMIGFNLTNQKNHLTFEFLQQDNVVASFDTPFPYAESFPEALWVYDDGSSQIILLPNEQM
;
A
#
# COMPACT_ATOMS: atom_id res chain seq x y z
N MET A 1 17.93 7.25 -0.38
CA MET A 1 17.06 7.01 0.80
C MET A 1 15.64 7.07 0.27
N ASN A 2 15.19 5.99 -0.37
CA ASN A 2 13.81 5.88 -0.82
C ASN A 2 12.95 5.59 0.41
N SER A 3 12.46 6.65 1.03
CA SER A 3 11.63 6.59 2.22
C SER A 3 10.27 7.15 1.84
N LEU A 4 9.22 6.36 2.04
CA LEU A 4 7.88 6.87 1.93
C LEU A 4 7.66 7.94 3.02
N PRO A 5 7.08 9.10 2.68
CA PRO A 5 6.67 10.08 3.67
C PRO A 5 5.66 9.45 4.63
N GLY A 6 5.71 9.88 5.89
CA GLY A 6 4.81 9.38 6.93
C GLY A 6 3.32 9.53 6.58
N GLU A 7 2.97 10.52 5.77
CA GLU A 7 1.60 10.75 5.29
C GLU A 7 1.10 9.62 4.38
N ILE A 8 1.97 9.06 3.53
CA ILE A 8 1.64 7.92 2.68
C ILE A 8 1.47 6.66 3.53
N ILE A 9 2.31 6.50 4.55
CA ILE A 9 2.19 5.40 5.51
C ILE A 9 0.85 5.46 6.25
N ASP A 10 0.45 6.65 6.72
CA ASP A 10 -0.84 6.87 7.38
C ASP A 10 -2.01 6.57 6.42
N GLN A 11 -1.90 6.98 5.16
CA GLN A 11 -2.89 6.71 4.13
C GLN A 11 -3.08 5.20 3.86
N VAL A 12 -2.00 4.41 3.90
CA VAL A 12 -2.09 2.94 3.77
C VAL A 12 -2.90 2.35 4.93
N TRP A 13 -2.60 2.75 6.17
CA TRP A 13 -3.36 2.30 7.34
C TRP A 13 -4.83 2.71 7.26
N TYR A 14 -5.09 3.94 6.80
CA TYR A 14 -6.46 4.42 6.60
C TYR A 14 -7.23 3.55 5.61
N ILE A 15 -6.64 3.21 4.46
CA ILE A 15 -7.27 2.34 3.44
C ILE A 15 -7.54 0.95 4.02
N ILE A 16 -6.60 0.38 4.77
CA ILE A 16 -6.79 -0.94 5.39
C ILE A 16 -7.95 -0.90 6.38
N ASP A 17 -7.97 0.04 7.31
CA ASP A 17 -8.99 0.10 8.36
C ASP A 17 -10.38 0.52 7.84
N ASN A 18 -10.44 1.47 6.90
CA ASN A 18 -11.71 2.05 6.43
C ASN A 18 -12.28 1.35 5.19
N ASN A 19 -11.43 0.79 4.32
CA ASN A 19 -11.89 0.25 3.03
C ASN A 19 -11.74 -1.27 2.93
N LEU A 20 -10.72 -1.87 3.55
CA LEU A 20 -10.49 -3.30 3.43
C LEU A 20 -11.06 -4.10 4.61
N GLN A 21 -10.82 -3.62 5.83
CA GLN A 21 -11.26 -4.27 7.06
C GLN A 21 -12.79 -4.31 7.11
N GLY A 22 -13.35 -5.52 7.25
CA GLY A 22 -14.80 -5.75 7.23
C GLY A 22 -15.42 -5.92 5.84
N MET A 23 -14.69 -5.56 4.77
CA MET A 23 -15.15 -5.75 3.37
C MET A 23 -14.50 -6.97 2.71
N PHE A 24 -13.22 -7.20 2.97
CA PHE A 24 -12.44 -8.30 2.39
C PHE A 24 -11.87 -9.21 3.50
N GLN A 25 -11.62 -10.47 3.15
CA GLN A 25 -10.79 -11.34 3.99
C GLN A 25 -9.34 -10.91 3.80
N LEU A 26 -8.83 -10.14 4.76
CA LEU A 26 -7.45 -9.71 4.80
C LEU A 26 -6.57 -10.88 5.22
N ASN A 27 -5.54 -11.17 4.43
CA ASN A 27 -4.48 -12.08 4.84
C ASN A 27 -3.53 -11.34 5.78
N GLU A 28 -2.72 -12.10 6.54
CA GLU A 28 -1.66 -11.53 7.38
C GLU A 28 -0.67 -10.68 6.58
N MET A 29 -0.56 -10.94 5.28
CA MET A 29 0.26 -10.18 4.35
C MET A 29 -0.62 -9.54 3.27
N ILE A 30 -0.61 -8.21 3.23
CA ILE A 30 -1.40 -7.37 2.32
C ILE A 30 -0.43 -6.69 1.35
N GLY A 31 -0.56 -6.97 0.06
CA GLY A 31 0.27 -6.34 -0.97
C GLY A 31 -0.43 -5.15 -1.62
N PHE A 32 0.28 -4.05 -1.78
CA PHE A 32 -0.16 -2.88 -2.52
C PHE A 32 0.84 -2.51 -3.60
N ASN A 33 0.38 -2.31 -4.82
CA ASN A 33 1.20 -1.65 -5.84
C ASN A 33 0.95 -0.14 -5.80
N LEU A 34 2.03 0.63 -5.90
CA LEU A 34 1.97 2.09 -5.96
C LEU A 34 2.13 2.48 -7.43
N THR A 35 1.03 2.87 -8.06
CA THR A 35 1.03 3.25 -9.46
C THR A 35 0.72 4.73 -9.64
N ASN A 36 1.20 5.28 -10.76
CA ASN A 36 0.93 6.66 -11.13
C ASN A 36 -0.32 6.70 -12.02
N GLN A 37 -1.42 7.25 -11.48
CA GLN A 37 -2.61 7.52 -12.25
C GLN A 37 -2.80 9.03 -12.39
N LYS A 38 -2.54 9.55 -13.60
CA LYS A 38 -2.70 11.00 -13.91
C LYS A 38 -1.95 11.93 -12.93
N ASN A 39 -0.71 11.59 -12.59
CA ASN A 39 0.13 12.29 -11.62
C ASN A 39 -0.29 12.15 -10.16
N HIS A 40 -1.28 11.32 -9.86
CA HIS A 40 -1.69 10.97 -8.51
C HIS A 40 -1.18 9.58 -8.15
N LEU A 41 -0.90 9.40 -6.86
CA LEU A 41 -0.54 8.12 -6.29
C LEU A 41 -1.80 7.27 -6.12
N THR A 42 -1.80 6.10 -6.75
CA THR A 42 -2.88 5.12 -6.62
C THR A 42 -2.33 3.86 -5.95
N PHE A 43 -3.06 3.35 -4.96
CA PHE A 43 -2.75 2.09 -4.29
C PHE A 43 -3.62 0.99 -4.86
N GLU A 44 -2.98 0.00 -5.48
CA GLU A 44 -3.67 -1.17 -6.02
C GLU A 44 -3.50 -2.34 -5.06
N PHE A 45 -4.58 -2.72 -4.38
CA PHE A 45 -4.60 -3.85 -3.49
C PHE A 45 -4.55 -5.16 -4.29
N LEU A 46 -3.53 -5.96 -3.98
CA LEU A 46 -3.28 -7.26 -4.58
C LEU A 46 -3.76 -8.38 -3.67
N GLN A 47 -4.57 -9.29 -4.22
CA GLN A 47 -4.96 -10.52 -3.57
C GLN A 47 -4.66 -11.69 -4.52
N GLN A 48 -3.87 -12.66 -4.05
CA GLN A 48 -3.45 -13.82 -4.85
C GLN A 48 -2.89 -13.43 -6.24
N ASP A 49 -2.00 -12.43 -6.28
CA ASP A 49 -1.38 -11.90 -7.51
C ASP A 49 -2.32 -11.11 -8.45
N ASN A 50 -3.57 -10.88 -8.05
CA ASN A 50 -4.55 -10.14 -8.83
C ASN A 50 -4.90 -8.81 -8.15
N VAL A 51 -4.98 -7.73 -8.93
CA VAL A 51 -5.52 -6.45 -8.43
C VAL A 51 -7.01 -6.61 -8.21
N VAL A 52 -7.44 -6.48 -6.96
CA VAL A 52 -8.86 -6.61 -6.58
C VAL A 52 -9.51 -5.27 -6.27
N ALA A 53 -8.71 -4.26 -5.90
CA ALA A 53 -9.19 -2.90 -5.66
C ALA A 53 -8.09 -1.88 -5.96
N SER A 54 -8.48 -0.68 -6.37
CA SER A 54 -7.58 0.43 -6.62
C SER A 54 -8.10 1.66 -5.89
N PHE A 55 -7.23 2.32 -5.13
CA PHE A 55 -7.54 3.46 -4.30
C PHE A 55 -6.74 4.66 -4.80
N ASP A 56 -7.42 5.58 -5.47
CA ASP A 56 -6.82 6.85 -5.89
C ASP A 56 -6.67 7.77 -4.68
N THR A 57 -5.52 8.44 -4.58
CA THR A 57 -5.23 9.35 -3.47
C THR A 57 -4.88 10.74 -3.99
N PRO A 58 -5.16 11.80 -3.21
CA PRO A 58 -4.82 13.16 -3.63
C PRO A 58 -3.31 13.44 -3.60
N PHE A 59 -2.49 12.47 -3.18
CA PHE A 59 -1.04 12.65 -3.09
C PHE A 59 -0.41 12.59 -4.49
N PRO A 60 0.58 13.46 -4.78
CA PRO A 60 1.31 13.39 -6.03
C PRO A 60 2.19 12.13 -6.05
N TYR A 61 2.21 11.42 -7.18
CA TYR A 61 3.14 10.32 -7.38
C TYR A 61 4.58 10.84 -7.53
N ALA A 62 5.54 10.17 -6.88
CA ALA A 62 6.96 10.46 -7.02
C ALA A 62 7.71 9.21 -7.46
N GLU A 63 8.67 9.36 -8.39
CA GLU A 63 9.53 8.26 -8.85
C GLU A 63 10.45 7.70 -7.75
N SER A 64 10.59 8.43 -6.63
CA SER A 64 11.31 7.95 -5.44
C SER A 64 10.47 7.06 -4.54
N PHE A 65 9.20 6.81 -4.88
CA PHE A 65 8.37 5.84 -4.17
C PHE A 65 8.67 4.43 -4.66
N PRO A 66 8.59 3.43 -3.76
CA PRO A 66 8.74 2.04 -4.17
C PRO A 66 7.58 1.64 -5.10
N GLU A 67 7.85 0.69 -5.99
CA GLU A 67 6.85 0.17 -6.94
C GLU A 67 5.73 -0.60 -6.24
N ALA A 68 6.04 -1.22 -5.10
CA ALA A 68 5.08 -1.96 -4.29
C ALA A 68 5.34 -1.71 -2.79
N LEU A 69 4.40 -2.13 -1.96
CA LEU A 69 4.46 -2.06 -0.51
C LEU A 69 3.73 -3.27 0.05
N TRP A 70 4.30 -3.86 1.09
CA TRP A 70 3.71 -4.99 1.79
C TRP A 70 3.39 -4.56 3.22
N VAL A 71 2.20 -4.92 3.69
CA VAL A 71 1.81 -4.73 5.07
C VAL A 71 1.63 -6.08 5.72
N TYR A 72 2.34 -6.28 6.82
CA TYR A 72 2.15 -7.43 7.69
C TYR A 72 1.27 -7.01 8.87
N ASP A 73 0.14 -7.69 9.04
CA ASP A 73 -0.80 -7.50 10.13
C ASP A 73 -1.26 -8.86 10.67
N ASP A 74 -0.86 -9.17 11.91
CA ASP A 74 -1.33 -10.36 12.66
C ASP A 74 -2.36 -9.97 13.75
N GLY A 75 -2.96 -8.77 13.64
CA GLY A 75 -3.76 -8.14 14.69
C GLY A 75 -3.00 -7.71 15.96
N SER A 76 -1.80 -8.26 16.20
CA SER A 76 -0.93 -7.88 17.33
C SER A 76 0.29 -7.06 16.91
N SER A 77 0.80 -7.31 15.71
CA SER A 77 1.96 -6.63 15.13
C SER A 77 1.62 -6.13 13.75
N GLN A 78 1.95 -4.85 13.51
CA GLN A 78 1.60 -4.10 12.33
C GLN A 78 2.87 -3.49 11.75
N ILE A 79 3.32 -4.02 10.62
CA ILE A 79 4.62 -3.65 10.04
C ILE A 79 4.45 -3.37 8.55
N ILE A 80 4.94 -2.22 8.12
CA ILE A 80 5.07 -1.90 6.71
C ILE A 80 6.45 -2.33 6.23
N LEU A 81 6.45 -3.20 5.23
CA LEU A 81 7.61 -3.73 4.54
C LEU A 81 7.67 -3.08 3.17
N LEU A 82 8.71 -2.31 2.94
CA LEU A 82 9.01 -1.82 1.60
C LEU A 82 9.78 -2.95 0.90
N PRO A 83 9.45 -3.29 -0.36
CA PRO A 83 10.32 -4.15 -1.15
C PRO A 83 11.67 -3.46 -1.19
N ASN A 84 12.63 -4.05 -0.48
CA ASN A 84 13.96 -3.51 -0.37
C ASN A 84 14.47 -3.30 -1.79
N GLU A 85 14.93 -2.09 -2.12
CA GLU A 85 15.63 -1.84 -3.38
C GLU A 85 16.66 -2.96 -3.53
N GLN A 86 16.47 -3.80 -4.55
CA GLN A 86 17.41 -4.86 -4.84
C GLN A 86 18.70 -4.15 -5.26
N MET A 87 19.68 -4.17 -4.34
CA MET A 87 21.13 -4.05 -4.50
C MET A 87 21.67 -3.35 -5.76
#